data_AF-A0A931SBE4-F1
#
_entry.id   AF-A0A931SBE4-F1
#
_cell.length_a   1.000
_cell.length_b   1.000
_cell.length_c   1.000
_cell.angle_alpha   90.00
_cell.angle_beta   90.00
_cell.angle_gamma   90.00
#
_symmetry.space_group_name_H-M   'P 1'
#
loop_
_entity.id
_entity.type
_entity.pdbx_description
1 polymer ?
#
loop_
_entity_poly.entity_id
_entity_poly.type
_entity_poly.pdbx_seq_one_letter_code
_entity_poly.pdbx_strand_id
1 'polypeptide(L)'
;MQPEGRSASPRGLVLFALGFRPFFLLAGVFAVVLMTLWVLAFAGNRDFENYYDLIGWHSHEMIFGYAAAVIAGFLLTAVRNWTDIQTAGGPSLAGMAALWLAGRLVPFFPGTFPAWLIATVDLAFLPALAVTLAIPLLLSGQRRNLIFLPLLGALVVADLMVHLELMGYAENSARAGTFLALNLVVLLIVIMGGRVIPFFTERALPGVVPKRWRTVEWSSPATVVAFLIAELVLP
;
A
#
# COMPACT_ATOMS: atom_id res chain seq x y z
N MET A 1 -16.24 -20.08 -40.02
CA MET A 1 -16.62 -20.04 -38.59
C MET A 1 -15.60 -20.88 -37.84
N GLN A 2 -14.63 -20.26 -37.16
CA GLN A 2 -13.72 -20.98 -36.27
C GLN A 2 -14.46 -21.28 -34.96
N PRO A 3 -14.29 -22.46 -34.35
CA PRO A 3 -14.97 -22.78 -33.11
C PRO A 3 -14.41 -21.90 -31.99
N GLU A 4 -15.29 -21.21 -31.27
CA GLU A 4 -14.95 -20.47 -30.06
C GLU A 4 -14.30 -21.44 -29.06
N GLY A 5 -13.00 -21.29 -28.86
CA GLY A 5 -12.26 -22.04 -27.85
C GLY A 5 -12.86 -21.75 -26.48
N ARG A 6 -13.51 -22.74 -25.87
CA ARG A 6 -14.00 -22.69 -24.49
C ARG A 6 -12.86 -22.19 -23.60
N SER A 7 -13.01 -20.99 -23.05
CA SER A 7 -12.08 -20.46 -22.06
C SER A 7 -12.01 -21.46 -20.90
N ALA A 8 -10.82 -21.99 -20.63
CA ALA A 8 -10.61 -22.92 -19.53
C ALA A 8 -11.11 -22.25 -18.24
N SER A 9 -12.00 -22.93 -17.50
CA SER A 9 -12.46 -22.43 -16.20
C SER A 9 -11.24 -22.15 -15.30
N PRO A 10 -11.18 -20.99 -14.62
CA PRO A 10 -10.04 -20.66 -13.78
C PRO A 10 -9.82 -21.77 -12.74
N ARG A 11 -8.66 -22.44 -12.80
CA ARG A 11 -8.27 -23.41 -11.77
C ARG A 11 -7.83 -22.64 -10.53
N GLY A 12 -8.70 -22.54 -9.52
CA GLY A 12 -8.40 -21.95 -8.22
C GLY A 12 -9.51 -21.04 -7.68
N LEU A 13 -9.38 -20.63 -6.41
CA LEU A 13 -10.31 -19.68 -5.79
C LEU A 13 -10.28 -18.34 -6.54
N VAL A 14 -11.45 -17.91 -7.03
CA VAL A 14 -11.66 -16.68 -7.81
C VAL A 14 -11.10 -15.45 -7.11
N LEU A 15 -11.16 -15.43 -5.77
CA LEU A 15 -10.61 -14.36 -4.94
C LEU A 15 -9.11 -14.14 -5.19
N PHE A 16 -8.33 -15.19 -5.42
CA PHE A 16 -6.88 -15.08 -5.58
C PHE A 16 -6.40 -15.07 -7.05
N ALA A 17 -7.30 -14.84 -8.00
CA ALA A 17 -6.93 -14.79 -9.41
C ALA A 17 -6.24 -13.47 -9.83
N LEU A 18 -6.57 -12.36 -9.15
CA LEU A 18 -6.10 -11.01 -9.48
C LEU A 18 -5.82 -10.22 -8.20
N GLY A 19 -4.70 -9.49 -8.19
CA GLY A 19 -4.21 -8.76 -7.02
C GLY A 19 -5.21 -7.80 -6.38
N PHE A 20 -6.02 -7.09 -7.17
CA PHE A 20 -7.02 -6.18 -6.60
C PHE A 20 -8.10 -6.88 -5.78
N ARG A 21 -8.46 -8.14 -6.11
CA ARG A 21 -9.62 -8.82 -5.52
C ARG A 21 -9.49 -9.04 -4.02
N PRO A 22 -8.43 -9.69 -3.50
CA PRO A 22 -8.30 -9.87 -2.06
C PRO A 22 -7.97 -8.54 -1.38
N PHE A 23 -7.08 -7.72 -1.95
CA PHE A 23 -6.61 -6.53 -1.27
C PHE A 23 -7.62 -5.39 -1.19
N PHE A 24 -8.46 -5.16 -2.22
CA PHE A 24 -9.54 -4.18 -2.11
C PHE A 24 -10.67 -4.66 -1.20
N LEU A 25 -10.96 -5.96 -1.20
CA LEU A 25 -11.92 -6.55 -0.26
C LEU A 25 -11.42 -6.40 1.19
N LEU A 26 -10.16 -6.77 1.44
CA LEU A 26 -9.52 -6.61 2.74
C LEU A 26 -9.48 -5.15 3.16
N ALA A 27 -9.04 -4.23 2.30
CA ALA A 27 -9.03 -2.81 2.60
C ALA A 27 -10.44 -2.27 2.95
N GLY A 28 -11.46 -2.66 2.20
CA GLY A 28 -12.85 -2.24 2.45
C GLY A 28 -13.39 -2.74 3.80
N VAL A 29 -13.25 -4.04 4.07
CA VAL A 29 -13.65 -4.64 5.36
C VAL A 29 -12.84 -4.04 6.51
N PHE A 30 -11.54 -3.91 6.32
CA PHE A 30 -10.62 -3.37 7.31
C PHE A 30 -10.94 -1.93 7.67
N ALA A 31 -11.22 -1.06 6.70
CA ALA A 31 -11.61 0.32 6.96
C ALA A 31 -12.86 0.41 7.83
N VAL A 32 -13.90 -0.38 7.53
CA VAL A 32 -15.13 -0.40 8.33
C VAL A 32 -14.87 -0.88 9.75
N VAL A 33 -14.19 -2.02 9.90
CA VAL A 33 -13.91 -2.61 11.22
C VAL A 33 -13.02 -1.69 12.05
N LEU A 34 -11.90 -1.24 11.48
CA LEU A 34 -10.90 -0.45 12.17
C LEU A 34 -11.45 0.92 12.59
N MET A 35 -12.16 1.62 11.69
CA MET A 35 -12.77 2.91 12.05
C MET A 35 -13.87 2.74 13.09
N THR A 36 -14.65 1.67 13.03
CA THR A 36 -15.66 1.37 14.06
C THR A 36 -14.99 1.15 15.42
N LEU A 37 -13.99 0.28 15.49
CA LEU A 37 -13.27 0.00 16.73
C LEU A 37 -12.58 1.24 17.28
N TRP A 38 -11.92 2.02 16.41
CA TRP A 38 -11.22 3.22 16.83
C TRP A 38 -12.18 4.30 17.34
N VAL A 39 -13.30 4.58 16.64
CA VAL A 39 -14.30 5.54 17.11
C VAL A 39 -14.89 5.13 18.45
N LEU A 40 -15.14 3.83 18.66
CA LEU A 40 -15.64 3.32 19.94
C LEU A 40 -14.63 3.48 21.08
N ALA A 41 -13.34 3.20 20.84
CA ALA A 41 -12.28 3.43 21.82
C ALA A 41 -12.12 4.92 22.15
N PHE A 42 -12.00 5.75 21.12
CA PHE A 42 -11.81 7.19 21.25
C PHE A 42 -12.98 7.86 21.97
N ALA A 43 -14.23 7.58 21.57
CA ALA A 43 -15.41 8.13 22.21
C ALA A 43 -15.67 7.56 23.60
N GLY A 44 -15.31 6.29 23.84
CA GLY A 44 -15.46 5.63 25.13
C GLY A 44 -14.35 5.93 26.13
N ASN A 45 -13.30 6.67 25.72
CA ASN A 45 -12.06 6.86 26.46
C ASN A 45 -11.48 5.53 27.00
N ARG A 46 -11.51 4.51 26.14
CA ARG A 46 -11.00 3.16 26.43
C ARG A 46 -9.78 2.90 25.56
N ASP A 47 -8.69 2.53 26.20
CA ASP A 47 -7.55 1.96 25.49
C ASP A 47 -7.78 0.46 25.27
N PHE A 48 -7.49 0.00 24.06
CA PHE A 48 -7.31 -1.42 23.80
C PHE A 48 -5.87 -1.77 24.14
N GLU A 49 -5.67 -2.88 24.85
CA GLU A 49 -4.33 -3.43 25.04
C GLU A 49 -3.79 -3.85 23.66
N ASN A 50 -2.86 -3.07 23.13
CA ASN A 50 -2.18 -3.35 21.87
C ASN A 50 -0.72 -2.88 21.96
N TYR A 51 0.09 -3.29 20.99
CA TYR A 51 1.52 -2.97 20.92
C TYR A 51 1.82 -1.47 20.73
N TYR A 52 0.87 -0.73 20.18
CA TYR A 52 0.93 0.70 19.98
C TYR A 52 0.19 1.42 21.13
N ASP A 53 0.17 2.76 21.12
CA ASP A 53 -0.84 3.52 21.87
C ASP A 53 -2.09 3.75 21.00
N LEU A 54 -3.18 4.31 21.54
CA LEU A 54 -4.44 4.44 20.80
C LEU A 54 -4.32 5.29 19.52
N ILE A 55 -3.54 6.38 19.57
CA ILE A 55 -3.35 7.28 18.43
C ILE A 55 -2.37 6.68 17.42
N GLY A 56 -1.26 6.10 17.89
CA GLY A 56 -0.27 5.41 17.07
C GLY A 56 -0.84 4.17 16.39
N TRP A 57 -1.71 3.41 17.05
CA TRP A 57 -2.43 2.30 16.44
C TRP A 57 -3.26 2.78 15.25
N HIS A 58 -4.06 3.83 15.42
CA HIS A 58 -4.86 4.38 14.34
C HIS A 58 -4.02 4.89 13.17
N SER A 59 -3.02 5.73 13.46
CA SER A 59 -2.20 6.33 12.41
C SER A 59 -1.42 5.26 11.64
N HIS A 60 -0.84 4.28 12.35
CA HIS A 60 -0.14 3.16 11.74
C HIS A 60 -1.08 2.35 10.86
N GLU A 61 -2.26 1.99 11.37
CA GLU A 61 -3.17 1.11 10.65
C GLU A 61 -3.87 1.78 9.46
N MET A 62 -4.11 3.10 9.51
CA MET A 62 -4.62 3.85 8.35
C MET A 62 -3.61 3.87 7.20
N ILE A 63 -2.31 3.92 7.50
CA ILE A 63 -1.25 4.08 6.50
C ILE A 63 -0.68 2.72 6.07
N PHE A 64 -0.12 1.96 7.00
CA PHE A 64 0.56 0.69 6.72
C PHE A 64 -0.40 -0.50 6.64
N GLY A 65 -1.62 -0.35 7.16
CA GLY A 65 -2.69 -1.34 7.03
C GLY A 65 -3.54 -1.06 5.81
N TYR A 66 -4.42 -0.07 5.92
CA TYR A 66 -5.40 0.30 4.89
C TYR A 66 -4.75 0.80 3.60
N ALA A 67 -3.97 1.88 3.65
CA ALA A 67 -3.42 2.46 2.42
C ALA A 67 -2.44 1.49 1.72
N ALA A 68 -1.64 0.74 2.49
CA ALA A 68 -0.78 -0.31 1.92
C ALA A 68 -1.57 -1.42 1.22
N ALA A 69 -2.72 -1.86 1.76
CA ALA A 69 -3.58 -2.83 1.09
C ALA A 69 -4.14 -2.25 -0.22
N VAL A 70 -4.59 -1.00 -0.23
CA VAL A 70 -5.06 -0.32 -1.45
C VAL A 70 -3.93 -0.22 -2.48
N ILE A 71 -2.73 0.18 -2.06
CA ILE A 71 -1.54 0.26 -2.93
C ILE A 71 -1.20 -1.12 -3.51
N ALA A 72 -1.22 -2.18 -2.70
CA ALA A 72 -0.97 -3.54 -3.16
C ALA A 72 -1.99 -4.00 -4.20
N GLY A 73 -3.27 -3.83 -3.92
CA GLY A 73 -4.35 -4.20 -4.84
C GLY A 73 -4.25 -3.48 -6.18
N PHE A 74 -3.92 -2.18 -6.13
CA PHE A 74 -3.67 -1.37 -7.32
C PHE A 74 -2.44 -1.83 -8.09
N LEU A 75 -1.26 -1.87 -7.44
CA LEU A 75 0.02 -2.14 -8.11
C LEU A 75 0.12 -3.56 -8.66
N LEU A 76 -0.35 -4.57 -7.94
CA LEU A 76 -0.36 -5.96 -8.43
C LEU A 76 -1.18 -6.10 -9.72
N THR A 77 -2.20 -5.27 -9.90
CA THR A 77 -3.05 -5.27 -11.09
C THR A 77 -2.45 -4.38 -12.19
N ALA A 78 -2.00 -3.18 -11.84
CA ALA A 78 -1.46 -2.21 -12.76
C ALA A 78 -0.15 -2.70 -13.39
N VAL A 79 0.77 -3.26 -12.59
CA VAL A 79 2.03 -3.82 -13.09
C VAL A 79 1.79 -4.98 -14.05
N ARG A 80 0.83 -5.87 -13.77
CA ARG A 80 0.44 -6.90 -14.72
C ARG A 80 0.00 -6.29 -16.06
N ASN A 81 -0.89 -5.29 -16.03
CA ASN A 81 -1.40 -4.65 -17.25
C ASN A 81 -0.33 -3.89 -18.03
N TRP A 82 0.64 -3.28 -17.33
CA TRP A 82 1.71 -2.54 -17.97
C TRP A 82 2.76 -3.45 -18.59
N THR A 83 3.12 -4.52 -17.87
CA THR A 83 4.25 -5.40 -18.22
C THR A 83 3.84 -6.57 -19.12
N ASP A 84 2.54 -6.88 -19.17
CA ASP A 84 1.98 -8.11 -19.73
C ASP A 84 2.55 -9.40 -19.09
N ILE A 85 3.25 -9.25 -17.96
CA ILE A 85 3.81 -10.34 -17.17
C ILE A 85 2.90 -10.56 -15.96
N GLN A 86 2.57 -11.82 -15.71
CA GLN A 86 1.77 -12.22 -14.57
C GLN A 86 2.48 -11.85 -13.25
N THR A 87 1.80 -11.10 -12.39
CA THR A 87 2.22 -10.81 -11.00
C THR A 87 1.78 -11.95 -10.07
N ALA A 88 1.75 -11.74 -8.74
CA ALA A 88 1.24 -12.75 -7.81
C ALA A 88 -0.21 -13.17 -8.12
N GLY A 89 -0.45 -14.48 -8.15
CA GLY A 89 -1.75 -15.10 -8.30
C GLY A 89 -1.82 -16.43 -7.57
N GLY A 90 -3.03 -16.94 -7.36
CA GLY A 90 -3.28 -18.21 -6.68
C GLY A 90 -2.64 -18.27 -5.28
N PRO A 91 -1.89 -19.34 -4.95
CA PRO A 91 -1.28 -19.50 -3.61
C PRO A 91 -0.34 -18.37 -3.20
N SER A 92 0.44 -17.80 -4.13
CA SER A 92 1.35 -16.69 -3.81
C SER A 92 0.59 -15.45 -3.35
N LEU A 93 -0.54 -15.14 -4.01
CA LEU A 93 -1.39 -14.01 -3.64
C LEU A 93 -2.11 -14.26 -2.30
N ALA A 94 -2.53 -15.51 -2.04
CA ALA A 94 -3.07 -15.90 -0.74
C ALA A 94 -2.04 -15.75 0.39
N GLY A 95 -0.78 -16.13 0.14
CA GLY A 95 0.33 -15.93 1.08
C GLY A 95 0.58 -14.45 1.38
N MET A 96 0.55 -13.58 0.38
CA MET A 96 0.66 -12.13 0.60
C MET A 96 -0.50 -11.56 1.43
N ALA A 97 -1.73 -12.01 1.16
CA ALA A 97 -2.90 -11.59 1.92
C ALA A 97 -2.82 -12.07 3.39
N ALA A 98 -2.35 -13.30 3.61
CA ALA A 98 -2.14 -13.85 4.94
C ALA A 98 -1.02 -13.11 5.70
N LEU A 99 0.08 -12.77 5.01
CA LEU A 99 1.16 -11.98 5.58
C LEU A 99 0.69 -10.58 6.00
N TRP A 100 -0.06 -9.90 5.13
CA TRP A 100 -0.66 -8.61 5.45
C TRP A 100 -1.57 -8.73 6.68
N LEU A 101 -2.46 -9.73 6.71
CA LEU A 101 -3.38 -9.94 7.82
C LEU A 101 -2.64 -10.25 9.13
N ALA A 102 -1.55 -11.02 9.08
CA ALA A 102 -0.73 -11.32 10.25
C ALA A 102 -0.16 -10.04 10.88
N GLY A 103 0.35 -9.11 10.07
CA GLY A 103 0.85 -7.81 10.55
C GLY A 103 -0.20 -7.00 11.32
N ARG A 104 -1.49 -7.19 11.00
CA ARG A 104 -2.60 -6.49 11.68
C ARG A 104 -3.08 -7.17 12.96
N LEU A 105 -2.94 -8.49 13.03
CA LEU A 105 -3.48 -9.27 14.16
C LEU A 105 -2.46 -9.46 15.27
N VAL A 106 -1.19 -9.66 14.94
CA VAL A 106 -0.12 -9.91 15.91
C VAL A 106 0.06 -8.77 16.94
N PRO A 107 -0.05 -7.47 16.59
CA PRO A 107 0.03 -6.36 17.55
C PRO A 107 -1.00 -6.37 18.68
N PHE A 108 -2.10 -7.12 18.57
CA PHE A 108 -3.11 -7.25 19.63
C PHE A 108 -2.74 -8.26 20.73
N PHE A 109 -1.58 -8.90 20.62
CA PHE A 109 -1.10 -9.85 21.62
C PHE A 109 0.28 -9.43 22.18
N PRO A 110 0.43 -8.19 22.69
CA PRO A 110 1.74 -7.65 23.10
C PRO A 110 2.37 -8.42 24.26
N GLY A 111 1.58 -9.05 25.14
CA GLY A 111 2.09 -9.91 26.22
C GLY A 111 2.51 -11.32 25.77
N THR A 112 2.11 -11.73 24.55
CA THR A 112 2.41 -13.08 24.02
C THR A 112 3.62 -13.08 23.09
N PHE A 113 3.78 -12.04 22.28
CA PHE A 113 4.86 -11.94 21.29
C PHE A 113 5.85 -10.83 21.65
N PRO A 114 7.17 -11.06 21.52
CA PRO A 114 8.15 -10.00 21.75
C PRO A 114 8.08 -8.94 20.64
N ALA A 115 8.37 -7.69 20.99
CA ALA A 115 8.26 -6.52 20.09
C ALA A 115 8.95 -6.70 18.73
N TRP A 116 10.16 -7.29 18.70
CA TRP A 116 10.89 -7.53 17.46
C TRP A 116 10.14 -8.46 16.49
N LEU A 117 9.37 -9.43 17.01
CA LEU A 117 8.58 -10.35 16.20
C LEU A 117 7.35 -9.64 15.63
N ILE A 118 6.67 -8.82 16.45
CA ILE A 118 5.57 -7.97 16.00
C ILE A 118 6.05 -7.06 14.85
N ALA A 119 7.18 -6.36 15.06
CA ALA A 119 7.78 -5.50 14.06
C ALA A 119 8.17 -6.24 12.78
N THR A 120 8.77 -7.42 12.89
CA THR A 120 9.21 -8.21 11.73
C THR A 120 8.02 -8.68 10.89
N VAL A 121 6.96 -9.18 11.53
CA VAL A 121 5.74 -9.64 10.84
C VAL A 121 5.05 -8.47 10.14
N ASP A 122 4.96 -7.34 10.83
CA ASP A 122 4.36 -6.12 10.31
C ASP A 122 5.11 -5.56 9.08
N LEU A 123 6.44 -5.40 9.22
CA LEU A 123 7.32 -4.89 8.17
C LEU A 123 7.37 -5.79 6.94
N ALA A 124 7.21 -7.11 7.09
CA ALA A 124 7.49 -8.09 6.02
C ALA A 124 6.61 -7.92 4.77
N PHE A 125 5.41 -7.35 4.91
CA PHE A 125 4.47 -7.22 3.79
C PHE A 125 4.99 -6.30 2.67
N LEU A 126 5.49 -5.11 3.01
CA LEU A 126 5.91 -4.11 2.02
C LEU A 126 7.14 -4.55 1.20
N PRO A 127 8.21 -5.14 1.78
CA PRO A 127 9.30 -5.77 1.04
C PRO A 127 8.82 -6.92 0.16
N ALA A 128 7.92 -7.79 0.66
CA ALA A 128 7.39 -8.89 -0.12
C ALA A 128 6.62 -8.38 -1.35
N LEU A 129 5.82 -7.32 -1.19
CA LEU A 129 5.16 -6.62 -2.28
C LEU A 129 6.19 -6.02 -3.26
N ALA A 130 7.20 -5.31 -2.77
CA ALA A 130 8.23 -4.70 -3.61
C ALA A 130 8.97 -5.75 -4.46
N VAL A 131 9.39 -6.86 -3.88
CA VAL A 131 10.05 -7.97 -4.60
C VAL A 131 9.13 -8.56 -5.66
N THR A 132 7.85 -8.80 -5.31
CA THR A 132 6.84 -9.33 -6.24
C THR A 132 6.64 -8.43 -7.45
N LEU A 133 6.70 -7.10 -7.27
CA LEU A 133 6.54 -6.13 -8.34
C LEU A 133 7.85 -5.87 -9.11
N ALA A 134 9.01 -6.01 -8.46
CA ALA A 134 10.31 -5.75 -9.06
C ALA A 134 10.60 -6.69 -10.23
N ILE A 135 10.29 -7.98 -10.08
CA ILE A 135 10.55 -9.01 -11.10
C ILE A 135 9.92 -8.62 -12.46
N PRO A 136 8.60 -8.44 -12.61
CA PRO A 136 7.99 -8.10 -13.89
C PRO A 136 8.36 -6.69 -14.39
N LEU A 137 8.58 -5.72 -13.50
CA LEU A 137 8.99 -4.37 -13.89
C LEU A 137 10.39 -4.33 -14.50
N LEU A 138 11.33 -5.08 -13.93
CA LEU A 138 12.70 -5.18 -14.44
C LEU A 138 12.75 -6.00 -15.73
N LEU A 139 12.03 -7.12 -15.80
CA LEU A 139 12.00 -7.99 -16.98
C LEU A 139 11.34 -7.32 -18.20
N SER A 140 10.29 -6.53 -18.00
CA SER A 140 9.61 -5.81 -19.09
C SER A 140 10.33 -4.54 -19.57
N GLY A 141 11.38 -4.09 -18.87
CA GLY A 141 12.11 -2.87 -19.21
C GLY A 141 11.33 -1.57 -18.99
N GLN A 142 10.24 -1.58 -18.23
CA GLN A 142 9.38 -0.41 -18.00
C GLN A 142 9.93 0.59 -17.00
N ARG A 143 10.94 1.35 -17.44
CA ARG A 143 11.68 2.30 -16.60
C ARG A 143 10.80 3.34 -15.90
N ARG A 144 9.73 3.82 -16.56
CA ARG A 144 8.82 4.83 -15.99
C ARG A 144 8.02 4.34 -14.78
N ASN A 145 7.85 3.03 -14.64
CA ASN A 145 7.10 2.41 -13.56
C ASN A 145 8.02 1.87 -12.46
N LEU A 146 9.34 1.92 -12.64
CA LEU A 146 10.30 1.57 -11.58
C LEU A 146 10.23 2.52 -10.38
N ILE A 147 9.63 3.71 -10.53
CA ILE A 147 9.43 4.68 -9.45
C ILE A 147 8.67 4.10 -8.24
N PHE A 148 7.84 3.07 -8.43
CA PHE A 148 7.12 2.44 -7.31
C PHE A 148 8.04 1.63 -6.39
N LEU A 149 9.18 1.14 -6.88
CA LEU A 149 10.12 0.37 -6.05
C LEU A 149 10.80 1.22 -4.96
N PRO A 150 11.43 2.38 -5.27
CA PRO A 150 11.97 3.24 -4.22
C PRO A 150 10.86 3.85 -3.35
N LEU A 151 9.65 4.08 -3.89
CA LEU A 151 8.51 4.54 -3.08
C LEU A 151 8.11 3.49 -2.03
N LEU A 152 7.97 2.22 -2.43
CA LEU A 152 7.71 1.12 -1.51
C LEU A 152 8.86 0.95 -0.51
N GLY A 153 10.13 1.07 -0.95
CA GLY A 153 11.28 1.05 -0.07
C GLY A 153 11.25 2.17 0.98
N ALA A 154 10.84 3.38 0.58
CA ALA A 154 10.67 4.50 1.51
C ALA A 154 9.53 4.27 2.50
N LEU A 155 8.44 3.59 2.10
CA LEU A 155 7.39 3.16 3.04
C LEU A 155 7.91 2.12 4.05
N VAL A 156 8.79 1.18 3.64
CA VAL A 156 9.43 0.25 4.59
C VAL A 156 10.28 1.00 5.60
N VAL A 157 11.06 2.00 5.16
CA VAL A 157 11.86 2.83 6.06
C VAL A 157 10.97 3.59 7.03
N ALA A 158 9.88 4.18 6.54
CA ALA A 158 8.93 4.92 7.35
C ALA A 158 8.26 4.05 8.42
N ASP A 159 7.88 2.82 8.06
CA ASP A 159 7.33 1.83 9.00
C ASP A 159 8.38 1.38 10.03
N LEU A 160 9.62 1.15 9.58
CA LEU A 160 10.73 0.78 10.45
C LEU A 160 11.00 1.86 11.49
N MET A 161 10.90 3.15 11.12
CA MET A 161 11.04 4.26 12.07
C MET A 161 9.99 4.22 13.19
N VAL A 162 8.78 3.74 12.92
CA VAL A 162 7.75 3.53 13.95
C VAL A 162 8.16 2.42 14.89
N HIS A 163 8.53 1.26 14.35
CA HIS A 163 8.92 0.11 15.17
C HIS A 163 10.20 0.33 15.98
N LEU A 164 11.17 1.10 15.45
CA LEU A 164 12.40 1.43 16.18
C LEU A 164 12.12 2.26 17.44
N GLU A 165 11.17 3.20 17.39
CA GLU A 165 10.79 3.96 18.59
C GLU A 165 10.02 3.11 19.59
N LEU A 166 9.07 2.28 19.12
CA LEU A 166 8.31 1.38 20.00
C LEU A 166 9.19 0.34 20.70
N MET A 167 10.29 -0.06 20.08
CA MET A 167 11.31 -0.94 20.69
C MET A 167 12.34 -0.19 21.55
N GLY A 168 12.29 1.15 21.61
CA GLY A 168 13.22 1.97 22.38
C GLY A 168 14.60 2.17 21.75
N TYR A 169 14.75 1.91 20.44
CA TYR A 169 16.01 2.11 19.71
C TYR A 169 16.16 3.52 19.11
N ALA A 170 15.09 4.30 19.06
CA ALA A 170 15.07 5.67 18.53
C ALA A 170 14.05 6.52 19.29
N GLU A 171 14.19 7.85 19.22
CA GLU A 171 13.27 8.82 19.83
C GLU A 171 12.70 9.73 18.73
N ASN A 172 11.40 10.07 18.84
CA ASN A 172 10.69 10.94 17.89
C ASN A 172 10.69 10.45 16.42
N SER A 173 11.03 9.18 16.15
CA SER A 173 11.07 8.61 14.81
C SER A 173 9.71 8.09 14.32
N ALA A 174 8.81 7.65 15.20
CA ALA A 174 7.49 7.15 14.85
C ALA A 174 6.61 8.25 14.25
N ARG A 175 6.64 9.45 14.82
CA ARG A 175 5.94 10.61 14.24
C ARG A 175 6.51 10.92 12.86
N ALA A 176 7.82 11.07 12.75
CA ALA A 176 8.49 11.35 11.48
C ALA A 176 8.21 10.27 10.42
N GLY A 177 8.23 8.98 10.81
CA GLY A 177 7.88 7.85 9.95
C GLY A 177 6.43 7.89 9.49
N THR A 178 5.49 8.17 10.40
CA THR A 178 4.06 8.30 10.09
C THR A 178 3.81 9.41 9.06
N PHE A 179 4.38 10.61 9.27
CA PHE A 179 4.24 11.73 8.32
C PHE A 179 4.96 11.46 7.00
N LEU A 180 6.16 10.87 7.02
CA LEU A 180 6.86 10.45 5.81
C LEU A 180 5.97 9.49 4.99
N ALA A 181 5.41 8.47 5.62
CA ALA A 181 4.54 7.52 4.93
C ALA A 181 3.25 8.15 4.40
N LEU A 182 2.61 9.03 5.18
CA LEU A 182 1.45 9.80 4.72
C LEU A 182 1.77 10.61 3.46
N ASN A 183 2.89 11.34 3.46
CA ASN A 183 3.30 12.14 2.30
C ASN A 183 3.64 11.26 1.09
N LEU A 184 4.23 10.08 1.29
CA LEU A 184 4.48 9.11 0.22
C LEU A 184 3.17 8.58 -0.38
N VAL A 185 2.14 8.35 0.45
CA VAL A 185 0.80 7.99 -0.01
C VAL A 185 0.18 9.14 -0.82
N VAL A 186 0.26 10.38 -0.34
CA VAL A 186 -0.21 11.57 -1.07
C VAL A 186 0.52 11.71 -2.41
N LEU A 187 1.84 11.56 -2.42
CA LEU A 187 2.66 11.61 -3.62
C LEU A 187 2.22 10.53 -4.62
N LEU A 188 1.97 9.30 -4.15
CA LEU A 188 1.44 8.23 -4.98
C LEU A 188 0.08 8.60 -5.57
N ILE A 189 -0.84 9.14 -4.77
CA ILE A 189 -2.16 9.58 -5.24
C ILE A 189 -2.01 10.65 -6.32
N VAL A 190 -1.14 11.65 -6.14
CA VAL A 190 -0.91 12.72 -7.13
C VAL A 190 -0.33 12.15 -8.43
N ILE A 191 0.71 11.31 -8.34
CA ILE A 191 1.33 10.68 -9.52
C ILE A 191 0.32 9.79 -10.26
N MET A 192 -0.46 9.00 -9.52
CA MET A 192 -1.44 8.09 -10.11
C MET A 192 -2.65 8.84 -10.65
N GLY A 193 -3.10 9.91 -10.00
CA GLY A 193 -4.21 10.74 -10.46
C GLY A 193 -3.96 11.30 -11.86
N GLY A 194 -2.77 11.86 -12.09
CA GLY A 194 -2.36 12.39 -13.41
C GLY A 194 -2.24 11.32 -14.51
N ARG A 195 -2.12 10.03 -14.15
CA ARG A 195 -2.02 8.92 -15.11
C ARG A 195 -3.34 8.20 -15.33
N VAL A 196 -4.05 7.90 -14.25
CA VAL A 196 -5.22 7.03 -14.21
C VAL A 196 -6.48 7.77 -14.64
N ILE A 197 -6.66 9.03 -14.20
CA ILE A 197 -7.85 9.81 -14.56
C ILE A 197 -7.88 10.07 -16.08
N PRO A 198 -6.81 10.58 -16.73
CA PRO A 198 -6.83 10.77 -18.18
C PRO A 198 -7.03 9.45 -18.94
N PHE A 199 -6.39 8.37 -18.50
CA PHE A 199 -6.52 7.06 -19.11
C PHE A 199 -7.97 6.55 -19.11
N PHE A 200 -8.68 6.63 -17.98
CA PHE A 200 -10.08 6.20 -17.92
C PHE A 200 -11.00 7.14 -18.68
N THR A 201 -10.74 8.45 -18.69
CA THR A 201 -11.52 9.41 -19.49
C THR A 201 -11.40 9.12 -20.99
N GLU A 202 -10.19 8.88 -21.50
CA GLU A 202 -9.95 8.52 -22.91
C GLU A 202 -10.64 7.21 -23.30
N ARG A 203 -10.67 6.22 -22.38
CA ARG A 203 -11.33 4.93 -22.63
C ARG A 203 -12.85 4.98 -22.55
N ALA A 204 -13.40 5.85 -21.70
CA ALA A 204 -14.84 5.95 -21.52
C ALA A 204 -15.52 6.83 -22.60
N LEU A 205 -14.82 7.83 -23.14
CA LEU A 205 -15.37 8.81 -24.06
C LEU A 205 -14.64 8.79 -25.42
N PRO A 206 -15.22 8.16 -26.46
CA PRO A 206 -14.62 8.13 -27.80
C PRO A 206 -14.40 9.55 -28.36
N GLY A 207 -13.18 9.81 -28.86
CA GLY A 207 -12.82 11.09 -29.47
C GLY A 207 -12.42 12.21 -28.50
N VAL A 208 -12.50 11.98 -27.18
CA VAL A 208 -12.03 12.94 -26.18
C VAL A 208 -10.56 12.69 -25.87
N VAL A 209 -9.73 13.73 -26.04
CA VAL A 209 -8.32 13.74 -25.62
C VAL A 209 -8.17 14.74 -24.47
N PRO A 210 -7.99 14.27 -23.21
CA PRO A 210 -7.73 15.13 -22.07
C PRO A 210 -6.54 16.04 -22.33
N LYS A 211 -6.73 17.34 -22.09
CA LYS A 211 -5.66 18.32 -22.23
C LYS A 211 -4.64 18.14 -21.10
N ARG A 212 -3.42 17.71 -21.45
CA ARG A 212 -2.32 17.53 -20.48
C ARG A 212 -1.43 18.77 -20.47
N TRP A 213 -1.51 19.54 -19.39
CA TRP A 213 -0.69 20.74 -19.22
C TRP A 213 0.64 20.35 -18.59
N ARG A 214 1.73 20.34 -19.37
CA ARG A 214 3.05 19.87 -18.92
C ARG A 214 3.51 20.52 -17.61
N THR A 215 3.23 21.82 -17.42
CA THR A 215 3.58 22.55 -16.20
C THR A 215 2.83 22.01 -14.97
N VAL A 216 1.54 21.71 -15.11
CA VAL A 216 0.72 21.14 -14.03
C VAL A 216 1.21 19.73 -13.70
N GLU A 217 1.37 18.89 -14.72
CA GLU A 217 1.83 17.49 -14.56
C GLU A 217 3.18 17.37 -13.84
N TRP A 218 4.09 18.33 -14.04
CA TRP A 218 5.38 18.35 -13.35
C TRP A 218 5.34 19.07 -12.00
N SER A 219 4.62 20.18 -11.88
CA SER A 219 4.55 20.95 -10.64
C SER A 219 3.78 20.22 -9.54
N SER A 220 2.75 19.44 -9.87
CA SER A 220 1.97 18.70 -8.87
C SER A 220 2.82 17.71 -8.04
N PRO A 221 3.52 16.72 -8.62
CA PRO A 221 4.39 15.85 -7.84
C PRO A 221 5.61 16.59 -7.27
N ALA A 222 6.15 17.59 -7.97
CA ALA A 222 7.31 18.34 -7.49
C ALA A 222 7.01 19.15 -6.21
N THR A 223 5.81 19.73 -6.10
CA THR A 223 5.39 20.46 -4.89
C THR A 223 5.21 19.53 -3.70
N VAL A 224 4.66 18.33 -3.90
CA VAL A 224 4.58 17.32 -2.83
C VAL A 224 5.96 16.85 -2.39
N VAL A 225 6.88 16.62 -3.33
CA VAL A 225 8.27 16.26 -3.01
C VAL A 225 8.98 17.40 -2.26
N ALA A 226 8.80 18.65 -2.69
CA ALA A 226 9.37 19.80 -2.01
C ALA A 226 8.81 19.97 -0.59
N PHE A 227 7.50 19.75 -0.40
CA PHE A 227 6.86 19.75 0.91
C PHE A 227 7.42 18.63 1.80
N LEU A 228 7.53 17.41 1.29
CA LEU A 228 8.11 16.27 2.00
C LEU A 228 9.55 16.57 2.44
N ILE A 229 10.38 17.13 1.56
CA ILE A 229 11.76 17.51 1.89
C ILE A 229 11.78 18.61 2.95
N ALA A 230 10.90 19.62 2.83
CA ALA A 230 10.81 20.70 3.80
C ALA A 230 10.41 20.17 5.19
N GLU A 231 9.43 19.27 5.27
CA GLU A 231 8.99 18.66 6.53
C GLU A 231 10.06 17.74 7.16
N LEU A 232 10.89 17.08 6.35
CA LEU A 232 12.01 16.28 6.87
C LEU A 232 13.16 17.13 7.41
N VAL A 233 13.35 18.34 6.88
CA VAL A 233 14.48 19.22 7.22
C VAL A 233 14.11 20.26 8.29
N LEU A 234 12.85 20.69 8.31
CA LEU A 234 12.31 21.72 9.19
C LEU A 234 11.37 21.05 10.21
N PRO A 235 11.84 20.78 11.45
CA PRO A 235 11.02 20.15 12.50
C PRO A 235 9.90 21.05 13.01
#